data_AF-A0A0S8EIM9-F1
#
_entry.id   AF-A0A0S8EIM9-F1
#
_cell.length_a   1.000
_cell.length_b   1.000
_cell.length_c   1.000
_cell.angle_alpha   90.00
_cell.angle_beta   90.00
_cell.angle_gamma   90.00
#
_symmetry.space_group_name_H-M   'P 1'
#
loop_
_entity.id
_entity.type
_entity.pdbx_description
1 polymer ?
#
loop_
_entity_poly.entity_id
_entity_poly.type
_entity_poly.pdbx_seq_one_letter_code
_entity_poly.pdbx_strand_id
1 'polypeptide(L)' 'GRLGLVAVALSDDHRTRFLGQPVDGMYYRGLQVVTAAAFPVTSSDHNPVSVTFRAPSSQLARSH' A
#
# COMPACT_ATOMS: atom_id res chain seq x y z
N GLY A 1 -2.47 -21.37 -6.83
CA GLY A 1 -3.55 -20.37 -6.99
C GLY A 1 -2.99 -18.98 -6.80
N ARG A 2 -3.56 -17.97 -7.48
CA ARG A 2 -3.18 -16.55 -7.39
C ARG A 2 -3.14 -16.11 -5.91
N LEU A 3 -2.10 -15.40 -5.49
CA LEU A 3 -1.87 -15.01 -4.09
C LEU A 3 -2.95 -14.09 -3.49
N GLY A 4 -4.10 -13.83 -4.13
CA GLY A 4 -5.17 -12.99 -3.56
C GLY A 4 -4.73 -11.58 -3.12
N LEU A 5 -3.65 -11.06 -3.72
CA LEU A 5 -3.10 -9.75 -3.43
C LEU A 5 -3.79 -8.69 -4.29
N VAL A 6 -4.08 -7.53 -3.68
CA VAL A 6 -4.61 -6.34 -4.35
C VAL A 6 -3.54 -5.26 -4.31
N ALA A 7 -3.27 -4.62 -5.45
CA ALA A 7 -2.34 -3.50 -5.51
C ALA A 7 -2.94 -2.29 -4.78
N VAL A 8 -2.13 -1.58 -4.01
CA VAL A 8 -2.55 -0.32 -3.38
C VAL A 8 -2.69 0.74 -4.47
N ALA A 9 -3.85 1.39 -4.54
CA ALA A 9 -4.06 2.60 -5.35
C ALA A 9 -3.64 3.83 -4.53
N LEU A 10 -2.76 4.66 -5.09
CA LEU A 10 -2.27 5.87 -4.45
C LEU A 10 -3.11 7.07 -4.92
N SER A 11 -3.51 7.94 -4.00
CA SER A 11 -4.22 9.19 -4.33
C SER A 11 -3.29 10.20 -5.02
N ASP A 12 -2.05 10.29 -4.53
CA ASP A 12 -0.95 11.04 -5.14
C ASP A 12 0.24 10.09 -5.33
N ASP A 13 0.62 9.85 -6.60
CA ASP A 13 1.65 8.88 -6.98
C ASP A 13 2.94 9.59 -7.41
N HIS A 14 3.73 9.99 -6.41
CA HIS A 14 5.08 10.50 -6.58
C HIS A 14 6.16 9.39 -6.56
N ARG A 15 5.83 8.10 -6.72
CA ARG A 15 6.87 7.05 -6.70
C ARG A 15 7.94 7.33 -7.75
N THR A 16 9.20 7.00 -7.40
CA THR A 16 10.29 7.03 -8.37
C THR A 16 9.98 6.08 -9.51
N ARG A 17 10.20 6.54 -10.75
CA ARG A 17 9.93 5.76 -11.96
C ARG A 17 11.23 5.44 -12.69
N PHE A 18 11.37 4.21 -13.13
CA PHE A 18 12.44 3.76 -14.02
C PHE A 18 11.82 3.19 -15.30
N LEU A 19 12.28 3.65 -16.47
CA LEU A 19 11.66 3.33 -17.77
C LEU A 19 10.14 3.57 -17.80
N GLY A 20 9.68 4.62 -17.11
CA GLY A 20 8.27 5.00 -16.98
C GLY A 20 7.46 4.18 -15.98
N GLN A 21 8.03 3.11 -15.41
CA GLN A 21 7.35 2.23 -14.46
C GLN A 21 7.71 2.58 -13.02
N PRO A 22 6.73 2.59 -12.09
CA PRO A 22 7.03 2.80 -10.68
C PRO A 22 7.87 1.64 -10.13
N VAL A 23 8.94 1.98 -9.40
CA VAL A 23 9.87 0.98 -8.85
C VAL A 23 9.26 0.28 -7.63
N ASP A 24 8.54 1.02 -6.79
CA ASP A 24 7.98 0.51 -5.55
C ASP A 24 6.58 -0.09 -5.74
N GLY A 25 6.45 -1.41 -5.53
CA GLY A 25 5.17 -2.12 -5.53
C GLY A 25 4.63 -2.33 -4.12
N MET A 26 3.37 -1.94 -3.88
CA MET A 26 2.67 -2.23 -2.63
C MET A 26 1.39 -3.02 -2.86
N TYR A 27 1.23 -4.10 -2.09
CA TYR A 27 0.10 -5.02 -2.21
C TYR A 27 -0.43 -5.38 -0.82
N TYR A 28 -1.74 -5.57 -0.71
CA TYR A 28 -2.41 -5.93 0.53
C TYR A 28 -3.41 -7.07 0.33
N ARG A 29 -3.85 -7.68 1.43
CA ARG A 29 -4.92 -8.69 1.45
C ARG A 29 -5.66 -8.62 2.79
N GLY A 30 -6.99 -8.69 2.74
CA GLY A 30 -7.82 -8.77 3.95
C GLY A 30 -7.78 -7.52 4.82
N LEU A 31 -7.34 -6.38 4.29
CA LEU A 31 -7.30 -5.08 4.97
C LEU A 31 -8.12 -4.07 4.17
N GLN A 32 -8.63 -3.03 4.83
CA GLN A 32 -9.21 -1.87 4.17
C GLN A 32 -8.18 -0.75 4.09
N VAL A 33 -7.93 -0.22 2.88
CA VAL A 33 -7.12 1.00 2.71
C VAL A 33 -7.93 2.20 3.16
N VAL A 34 -7.37 3.02 4.05
CA VAL A 34 -7.97 4.28 4.53
C VAL A 34 -7.35 5.46 3.79
N THR A 35 -6.03 5.52 3.72
CA THR A 35 -5.26 6.49 2.94
C THR A 35 -4.05 5.82 2.32
N ALA A 36 -3.62 6.30 1.16
CA ALA A 36 -2.41 5.82 0.50
C ALA A 36 -1.85 6.90 -0.43
N ALA A 37 -0.59 7.28 -0.24
CA ALA A 37 0.09 8.28 -1.06
C ALA A 37 1.60 8.04 -1.08
N ALA A 38 2.27 8.54 -2.11
CA ALA A 38 3.72 8.67 -2.15
C ALA A 38 4.10 10.15 -2.00
N PHE A 39 5.09 10.44 -1.16
CA PHE A 39 5.47 11.82 -0.84
C PHE A 39 6.80 12.19 -1.50
N PRO A 40 6.91 13.35 -2.17
CA PRO A 40 8.17 13.78 -2.76
C PRO A 40 9.16 14.18 -1.66
N VAL A 41 10.35 13.59 -1.68
CA VAL A 41 11.45 13.92 -0.76
C VAL A 41 12.77 14.03 -1.51
N THR A 42 13.73 14.76 -0.95
CA THR A 42 15.11 14.88 -1.49
C THR A 42 16.14 14.10 -0.66
N SER A 43 15.70 13.46 0.42
CA SER A 43 16.57 12.72 1.35
C SER A 43 16.91 11.29 0.88
N SER A 44 16.27 10.82 -0.17
CA SER A 44 16.47 9.50 -0.80
C SER A 44 16.21 9.64 -2.30
N ASP A 45 16.74 8.70 -3.09
CA ASP A 45 16.42 8.48 -4.49
C ASP A 45 15.03 7.81 -4.71
N HIS A 46 14.41 7.32 -3.64
CA HIS A 46 13.04 6.82 -3.62
C HIS A 46 12.11 7.74 -2.83
N ASN A 47 10.92 7.97 -3.37
CA ASN A 47 9.86 8.67 -2.65
C ASN A 47 9.10 7.68 -1.75
N PRO A 48 8.98 7.93 -0.44
CA PRO A 48 8.33 7.02 0.48
C PRO A 48 6.85 6.89 0.15
N VAL A 49 6.35 5.66 0.20
CA VAL A 49 4.92 5.35 0.14
C VAL A 49 4.40 5.13 1.55
N SER A 50 3.34 5.82 1.93
CA SER A 50 2.64 5.61 3.20
C SER A 50 1.24 5.11 2.95
N VAL A 51 0.83 4.08 3.69
CA VAL A 51 -0.50 3.49 3.60
C VAL A 51 -1.04 3.29 5.00
N THR A 52 -2.23 3.83 5.26
CA THR A 52 -2.97 3.56 6.49
C THR A 52 -4.00 2.49 6.21
N PHE A 53 -3.95 1.40 6.98
CA PHE A 53 -4.93 0.33 6.91
C PHE A 53 -5.85 0.32 8.12
N ARG A 54 -7.11 -0.04 7.88
CA ARG A 54 -7.99 -0.54 8.92
C ARG A 54 -7.95 -2.05 8.90
N ALA A 55 -7.55 -2.64 10.03
CA ALA A 55 -7.68 -4.08 10.24
C ALA A 55 -9.17 -4.46 10.35
N PRO A 56 -9.59 -5.63 9.87
CA PRO A 56 -10.91 -6.16 10.16
C PRO A 56 -11.12 -6.19 11.66
N SER A 57 -12.32 -5.80 12.12
CA SER A 57 -12.71 -6.00 13.51
C SER A 57 -12.64 -7.49 13.82
N SER A 58 -11.80 -7.90 14.77
CA SER A 58 -11.75 -9.26 15.28
C SER A 58 -12.96 -9.52 16.18
N GLN A 59 -14.18 -9.52 15.64
CA GLN A 59 -15.38 -9.85 16.41
C GLN A 59 -15.77 -11.34 16.33
N LEU A 60 -14.93 -12.20 15.74
CA LEU A 60 -15.12 -13.65 15.75
C LEU A 60 -13.77 -14.39 15.85
N ALA A 61 -13.21 -14.46 17.05
CA ALA A 61 -12.18 -15.45 17.41
C ALA A 61 -12.17 -15.76 18.92
N ARG A 62 -13.34 -15.68 19.58
CA ARG A 62 -13.54 -16.14 20.96
C ARG A 62 -14.90 -16.80 21.11
N SER A 63 -15.08 -17.92 20.44
CA SER A 63 -16.08 -18.92 20.77
C SER A 63 -15.71 -20.22 20.06
N HIS A 64 -14.73 -20.94 20.60
CA HIS A 64 -14.61 -22.39 20.54
C HIS A 64 -13.58 -22.85 21.56
#